data_AF-A0A661E1S2-F1
#
_entry.id   AF-A0A661E1S2-F1
#
_cell.length_a   1.000
_cell.length_b   1.000
_cell.length_c   1.000
_cell.angle_alpha   90.00
_cell.angle_beta   90.00
_cell.angle_gamma   90.00
#
_symmetry.space_group_name_H-M   'P 1'
#
loop_
_entity.id
_entity.type
_entity.pdbx_description
1 polymer ?
#
loop_
_entity_poly.entity_id
_entity_poly.type
_entity_poly.pdbx_seq_one_letter_code
_entity_poly.pdbx_strand_id
1 'polypeptide(L)' 'MKSFISVIESITEWVGRTASWLVLALVLLICYDVAMRYLFQQGSVALQELEWHLFALIFLLGSAYTLKHDQHVRV' A
#
# COMPACT_ATOMS: atom_id res chain seq x y z
N MET A 1 -3.94 29.22 -11.98
CA MET A 1 -4.76 28.20 -11.28
C MET A 1 -4.66 26.81 -11.93
N LYS A 2 -4.85 26.67 -13.25
CA LYS A 2 -4.77 25.36 -13.95
C LYS A 2 -3.43 24.62 -13.80
N SER A 3 -2.30 25.34 -13.80
CA SER A 3 -0.96 24.74 -13.63
C SER A 3 -0.75 24.10 -12.25
N PHE A 4 -1.33 24.67 -11.20
CA PHE A 4 -1.21 24.10 -9.85
C PHE A 4 -1.98 22.78 -9.71
N ILE A 5 -3.15 22.69 -10.36
CA ILE A 5 -3.97 21.48 -10.41
C ILE A 5 -3.25 20.36 -11.17
N SER A 6 -2.63 20.66 -12.33
CA SER A 6 -1.93 19.63 -13.10
C SER A 6 -0.69 19.06 -12.40
N VAL A 7 -0.02 19.88 -11.57
CA VAL A 7 1.10 19.44 -10.73
C VAL A 7 0.61 18.45 -9.68
N ILE A 8 -0.48 18.77 -8.97
CA ILE A 8 -1.09 17.88 -7.98
C ILE A 8 -1.53 16.57 -8.65
N GLU A 9 -2.20 16.65 -9.80
CA GLU A 9 -2.64 15.46 -10.54
C GLU A 9 -1.48 14.55 -10.94
N SER A 10 -0.34 15.13 -11.35
CA SER A 10 0.86 14.37 -11.73
C SER A 10 1.53 13.71 -10.51
N ILE A 11 1.58 14.41 -9.38
CA ILE A 11 2.09 13.85 -8.11
C ILE A 11 1.20 12.68 -7.68
N THR A 12 -0.12 12.84 -7.68
CA THR A 12 -1.06 11.78 -7.33
C THR A 12 -0.92 10.56 -8.26
N GLU A 13 -0.72 10.78 -9.55
CA GLU A 13 -0.47 9.70 -10.53
C GLU A 13 0.79 8.90 -10.19
N TRP A 14 1.88 9.60 -9.91
CA TRP A 14 3.17 8.99 -9.61
C TRP A 14 3.16 8.26 -8.25
N VAL A 15 2.52 8.86 -7.25
CA VAL A 15 2.34 8.26 -5.92
C VAL A 15 1.45 7.03 -5.99
N GLY A 16 0.33 7.07 -6.73
CA GLY A 16 -0.54 5.89 -6.89
C GLY A 16 0.17 4.74 -7.60
N ARG A 17 0.95 5.05 -8.64
CA ARG A 17 1.72 4.03 -9.38
C ARG A 17 2.83 3.41 -8.53
N THR A 18 3.53 4.21 -7.73
CA THR A 18 4.55 3.71 -6.78
C THR A 18 3.91 2.94 -5.61
N ALA A 19 2.75 3.36 -5.12
CA ALA A 19 1.99 2.64 -4.09
C ALA A 19 1.54 1.24 -4.56
N SER A 20 1.30 1.03 -5.86
CA SER A 20 0.98 -0.31 -6.39
C SER A 20 2.10 -1.34 -6.14
N TRP A 21 3.36 -0.90 -6.13
CA TRP A 21 4.50 -1.77 -5.80
C TRP A 21 4.54 -2.13 -4.32
N LEU A 22 4.08 -1.23 -3.43
CA LEU A 22 3.98 -1.52 -2.01
C LEU A 22 2.96 -2.63 -1.72
N VAL A 23 1.87 -2.73 -2.51
CA VAL A 23 0.91 -3.85 -2.42
C VAL A 23 1.62 -5.19 -2.66
N LEU A 24 2.45 -5.24 -3.71
CA LEU A 24 3.21 -6.46 -4.04
C LEU A 24 4.19 -6.81 -2.91
N ALA A 25 4.87 -5.81 -2.35
CA ALA A 25 5.73 -5.98 -1.18
C ALA A 25 4.96 -6.49 0.05
N LEU A 26 3.76 -5.96 0.33
CA LEU A 26 2.91 -6.41 1.43
C LEU A 26 2.50 -7.87 1.26
N VAL A 27 2.09 -8.28 0.06
CA VAL A 27 1.72 -9.68 -0.22
C VAL A 27 2.91 -10.62 0.02
N LEU A 28 4.11 -10.24 -0.44
CA LEU A 28 5.31 -11.03 -0.19
C LEU A 28 5.63 -11.14 1.30
N LEU A 29 5.41 -10.06 2.06
CA LEU A 29 5.66 -10.02 3.49
C LEU A 29 4.69 -10.94 4.25
N ILE A 30 3.40 -10.91 3.88
CA ILE A 30 2.39 -11.84 4.44
C ILE A 30 2.72 -13.29 4.07
N CYS A 31 3.10 -13.57 2.82
CA CYS A 31 3.53 -14.91 2.42
C CYS A 31 4.75 -15.38 3.24
N TYR A 32 5.69 -14.49 3.52
CA TYR A 32 6.84 -14.78 4.35
C TYR A 32 6.46 -15.04 5.82
N ASP A 33 5.60 -14.21 6.43
CA ASP A 33 5.12 -14.44 7.80
C ASP A 33 4.40 -15.78 7.92
N VAL A 34 3.50 -16.09 6.98
CA VAL A 34 2.80 -17.37 6.90
C VAL A 34 3.79 -18.53 6.75
N ALA A 35 4.77 -18.42 5.85
CA ALA A 35 5.79 -19.46 5.69
C ALA A 35 6.60 -19.68 6.97
N MET A 36 7.04 -18.62 7.66
CA MET A 36 7.77 -18.71 8.93
C MET A 36 6.93 -19.33 10.03
N ARG A 37 5.66 -18.93 10.12
CA ARG A 37 4.74 -19.41 11.15
C ARG A 37 4.38 -20.88 10.97
N TYR A 38 4.18 -21.35 9.75
CA TYR A 38 3.76 -22.74 9.51
C TYR A 38 4.91 -23.72 9.28
N LEU A 39 5.99 -23.30 8.59
CA LEU A 39 7.15 -24.19 8.33
C LEU A 39 8.14 -24.20 9.48
N PHE A 40 8.36 -23.05 10.11
CA PHE A 40 9.38 -22.87 11.14
C PHE A 40 8.80 -22.67 12.55
N GLN A 41 7.47 -22.66 12.71
CA GLN A 41 6.75 -22.41 13.96
C GLN A 41 7.17 -21.12 14.69
N GLN A 42 7.68 -20.15 13.92
CA GLN A 42 8.19 -18.87 14.43
C GLN A 42 7.32 -17.75 13.90
N GLY A 43 6.69 -17.00 14.81
CA GLY A 43 5.94 -15.78 14.49
C GLY A 43 6.62 -14.57 15.11
N SER A 44 6.67 -13.45 14.38
CA SER A 44 7.25 -12.20 14.85
C SER A 44 6.20 -11.12 14.97
N VAL A 45 5.99 -10.60 16.18
CA VAL A 45 5.08 -9.47 16.42
C VAL A 45 5.52 -8.23 15.62
N ALA A 46 6.84 -8.03 15.47
CA ALA A 46 7.38 -6.91 14.70
C ALA A 46 7.04 -7.01 13.20
N LEU A 47 7.01 -8.21 12.62
CA LEU A 47 6.58 -8.40 11.23
C LEU A 47 5.08 -8.07 11.09
N GLN A 48 4.27 -8.52 12.05
CA GLN A 48 2.84 -8.25 12.04
C GLN A 48 2.51 -6.76 12.22
N GLU A 49 3.25 -6.03 13.07
CA GLU A 49 3.12 -4.58 13.13
C GLU A 49 3.56 -3.91 11.82
N LEU A 50 4.63 -4.38 11.18
CA LEU A 50 5.08 -3.87 9.89
C LEU A 50 4.01 -4.07 8.80
N GLU A 51 3.36 -5.23 8.74
CA GLU A 51 2.24 -5.48 7.83
C GLU A 51 1.12 -4.44 8.03
N TRP A 52 0.76 -4.16 9.28
CA TRP A 52 -0.32 -3.24 9.58
C TRP A 52 0.01 -1.79 9.19
N HIS A 53 1.25 -1.36 9.46
CA HIS A 53 1.73 -0.03 9.04
C HIS A 53 1.82 0.09 7.51
N LEU A 54 2.33 -0.95 6.85
CA LEU A 54 2.47 -0.96 5.39
C LEU A 54 1.09 -0.95 4.72
N PHE A 55 0.13 -1.71 5.26
CA PHE A 55 -1.26 -1.70 4.81
C PHE A 55 -1.89 -0.31 4.97
N ALA A 56 -1.75 0.34 6.14
CA ALA A 56 -2.29 1.68 6.37
C ALA A 56 -1.67 2.71 5.40
N LEU A 57 -0.36 2.61 5.14
CA LEU A 57 0.35 3.47 4.19
C LEU A 57 -0.20 3.30 2.77
N ILE A 58 -0.36 2.05 2.32
CA ILE A 58 -0.93 1.73 1.00
C ILE A 58 -2.35 2.28 0.88
N PHE A 59 -3.18 2.09 1.90
CA PHE A 59 -4.56 2.56 1.89
C PHE A 59 -4.63 4.08 1.79
N LEU A 60 -3.83 4.79 2.59
CA LEU A 60 -3.82 6.25 2.61
C LEU A 60 -3.34 6.83 1.28
N LEU A 61 -2.23 6.32 0.75
CA LEU A 61 -1.67 6.77 -0.55
C LEU A 61 -2.57 6.37 -1.72
N GLY A 62 -3.14 5.16 -1.68
CA GLY A 62 -4.05 4.63 -2.69
C GLY A 62 -5.36 5.40 -2.74
N SER A 63 -5.92 5.80 -1.58
CA SER A 63 -7.21 6.47 -1.48
C SER A 63 -7.31 7.73 -2.37
N ALA A 64 -6.28 8.56 -2.36
CA ALA A 64 -6.20 9.76 -3.19
C ALA A 64 -6.13 9.43 -4.70
N TYR A 65 -5.43 8.37 -5.08
CA TYR A 65 -5.33 7.92 -6.47
C TYR A 65 -6.65 7.36 -6.99
N THR A 66 -7.34 6.54 -6.21
CA THR A 66 -8.68 6.03 -6.54
C THR A 66 -9.73 7.13 -6.59
N LEU A 67 -9.70 8.10 -5.66
CA LEU A 67 -10.61 9.24 -5.67
C LEU A 67 -10.45 10.07 -6.94
N LYS A 68 -9.21 10.28 -7.40
CA LYS A 68 -8.91 10.95 -8.67
C LYS A 68 -9.53 10.20 -9.87
N HIS A 69 -9.62 8.88 -9.82
CA HIS A 69 -10.19 8.04 -10.87
C HIS A 69 -11.70 7.81 -10.69
N ASP A 70 -12.37 8.53 -9.78
CA ASP A 70 -13.79 8.35 -9.43
C ASP A 70 -14.13 6.91 -8.98
N GLN A 71 -13.12 6.21 -8.44
CA GLN A 71 -13.26 4.85 -7.92
C GLN A 71 -13.23 4.85 -6.39
N HIS A 72 -13.99 3.95 -5.77
CA HIS A 72 -14.03 3.80 -4.33
C HIS A 72 -13.10 2.68 -3.88
N VAL A 73 -12.19 2.98 -2.95
CA VAL A 73 -11.45 1.92 -2.25
C VAL A 73 -12.44 1.16 -1.38
N ARG A 74 -12.75 -0.06 -1.79
CA ARG A 74 -13.50 -1.03 -0.98
C ARG A 74 -12.46 -2.01 -0.43
N VAL A 75 -12.28 -2.00 0.89
CA VAL A 75 -11.53 -3.01 1.65
C VAL A 75 -12.54 -3.96 2.28
#